data_AF-F9GGI4-F1
#
_entry.id   AF-F9GGI4-F1
#
_cell.length_a   1.000
_cell.length_b   1.000
_cell.length_c   1.000
_cell.angle_alpha   90.00
_cell.angle_beta   90.00
_cell.angle_gamma   90.00
#
_symmetry.space_group_name_H-M   'P 1'
#
loop_
_entity.id
_entity.type
_entity.pdbx_description
1 polymer ?
#
loop_
_entity_poly.entity_id
_entity_poly.type
_entity_poly.pdbx_seq_one_letter_code
_entity_poly.pdbx_strand_id
1 'polypeptide(L)'
;MELLGIAANLIAVVEISVKILQICSQYGQGVTNAKADIAELQQEVETLYDTAKKVKTLIEGPQGTKLRASQDFALKITETLSVLSKVDAKLQPPAESSSLKD
;
A
#
# COMPACT_ATOMS: atom_id res chain seq x y z
N MET A 1 17.70 2.77 12.34
CA MET A 1 16.87 2.43 11.16
C MET A 1 17.84 2.01 10.08
N GLU A 2 17.93 0.71 9.82
CA GLU A 2 18.96 0.14 8.94
C GLU A 2 18.58 0.34 7.47
N LEU A 3 19.59 0.55 6.61
CA LEU A 3 19.44 0.74 5.16
C LEU A 3 18.63 -0.42 4.49
N LEU A 4 18.70 -1.62 5.08
CA LEU A 4 17.96 -2.81 4.68
C LEU A 4 16.45 -2.67 4.93
N GLY A 5 16.04 -1.95 5.97
CA GLY A 5 14.64 -1.72 6.29
C GLY A 5 13.91 -0.86 5.27
N ILE A 6 14.60 0.04 4.58
CA ILE A 6 13.96 0.96 3.61
C ILE A 6 13.54 0.21 2.35
N ALA A 7 14.39 -0.69 1.84
CA ALA A 7 14.04 -1.53 0.69
C ALA A 7 12.86 -2.46 1.02
N ALA A 8 12.87 -3.06 2.22
CA ALA A 8 11.77 -3.89 2.70
C ALA A 8 10.46 -3.10 2.82
N ASN A 9 10.50 -1.89 3.41
CA ASN A 9 9.31 -1.05 3.54
C ASN A 9 8.75 -0.64 2.17
N LEU A 10 9.61 -0.33 1.19
CA LEU A 10 9.14 -0.01 -0.15
C LEU A 10 8.50 -1.21 -0.85
N ILE A 11 9.05 -2.42 -0.68
CA ILE A 11 8.43 -3.66 -1.18
C ILE A 11 7.06 -3.84 -0.54
N ALA A 12 6.96 -3.66 0.78
CA ALA A 12 5.69 -3.76 1.49
C ALA A 12 4.65 -2.73 1.00
N VAL A 13 5.07 -1.50 0.65
CA VAL A 13 4.20 -0.50 0.01
C VAL A 13 3.67 -1.02 -1.33
N VAL A 14 4.51 -1.62 -2.18
CA VAL A 14 4.07 -2.21 -3.46
C VAL A 14 3.05 -3.32 -3.23
N GLU A 15 3.33 -4.23 -2.29
CA GLU A 15 2.47 -5.37 -1.99
C GLU A 15 1.11 -4.96 -1.44
N ILE A 16 1.08 -4.02 -0.50
CA ILE A 16 -0.18 -3.58 0.11
C ILE A 16 -1.03 -2.75 -0.86
N SER A 17 -0.42 -1.97 -1.75
CA SER A 17 -1.14 -1.28 -2.83
C SER A 17 -1.86 -2.28 -3.74
N VAL A 18 -1.22 -3.41 -4.09
CA VAL A 18 -1.87 -4.46 -4.88
C VAL A 18 -3.09 -5.02 -4.14
N LYS A 19 -2.97 -5.29 -2.83
CA LYS A 19 -4.09 -5.78 -2.02
C LYS A 19 -5.26 -4.81 -2.01
N ILE A 20 -5.01 -3.54 -1.76
CA ILE A 20 -6.06 -2.50 -1.73
C ILE A 20 -6.78 -2.42 -3.09
N LEU A 21 -6.02 -2.41 -4.21
CA LEU A 21 -6.61 -2.38 -5.55
C LEU A 21 -7.51 -3.60 -5.82
N GLN A 22 -7.07 -4.79 -5.39
CA GLN A 22 -7.86 -6.02 -5.49
C GLN A 22 -9.15 -5.92 -4.69
N ILE A 23 -9.07 -5.46 -3.44
CA ILE A 23 -10.23 -5.30 -2.55
C ILE A 23 -11.22 -4.30 -3.16
N CYS A 24 -10.77 -3.12 -3.57
CA CYS A 24 -11.62 -2.11 -4.19
C CYS A 24 -12.28 -2.61 -5.49
N SER A 25 -11.57 -3.42 -6.30
CA SER A 25 -12.13 -4.03 -7.51
C SER A 25 -13.25 -5.04 -7.19
N GLN A 26 -13.16 -5.75 -6.07
CA GLN A 26 -14.19 -6.68 -5.60
C GLN A 26 -15.40 -5.94 -4.99
N TYR A 27 -15.17 -4.92 -4.16
CA TYR A 27 -16.25 -4.13 -3.53
C TYR A 27 -17.04 -3.26 -4.54
N GLY A 28 -16.40 -2.83 -5.64
CA GLY A 28 -17.04 -2.00 -6.67
C GLY A 28 -18.28 -2.65 -7.34
N GLN A 29 -18.47 -3.96 -7.17
CA GLN A 29 -19.61 -4.70 -7.72
C GLN A 29 -20.86 -4.68 -6.83
N GLY A 30 -20.73 -4.38 -5.52
CA GLY A 30 -21.82 -4.56 -4.54
C GLY A 30 -22.34 -3.30 -3.85
N VAL A 31 -21.66 -2.15 -3.97
CA VAL A 31 -21.96 -0.96 -3.16
C VAL A 31 -22.23 0.26 -4.05
N THR A 32 -23.50 0.60 -4.27
CA THR A 32 -23.89 1.74 -5.12
C THR A 32 -23.56 3.09 -4.47
N ASN A 33 -23.57 3.15 -3.13
CA ASN A 33 -23.45 4.40 -2.38
C ASN A 33 -22.00 4.92 -2.22
N ALA A 34 -21.00 4.12 -2.59
CA ALA A 34 -19.57 4.46 -2.39
C ALA A 34 -18.74 4.32 -3.68
N LYS A 35 -19.37 4.19 -4.84
CA LYS A 35 -18.65 3.95 -6.11
C LYS A 35 -17.65 5.05 -6.46
N ALA A 36 -18.00 6.31 -6.21
CA ALA A 36 -17.11 7.44 -6.48
C ALA A 36 -15.89 7.40 -5.56
N ASP A 37 -16.09 7.25 -4.26
CA ASP A 37 -15.02 7.17 -3.26
C ASP A 37 -14.08 5.97 -3.53
N ILE A 38 -14.64 4.82 -3.93
CA ILE A 38 -13.86 3.63 -4.31
C ILE A 38 -13.02 3.91 -5.57
N ALA A 39 -13.58 4.57 -6.57
CA ALA A 39 -12.86 4.90 -7.80
C ALA A 39 -11.72 5.90 -7.54
N GLU A 40 -11.95 6.91 -6.70
CA GLU A 40 -10.93 7.87 -6.28
C GLU A 40 -9.80 7.15 -5.53
N LEU A 41 -10.13 6.29 -4.56
CA LEU A 41 -9.14 5.51 -3.83
C LEU A 41 -8.33 4.58 -4.75
N GLN A 42 -8.98 3.94 -5.72
CA GLN A 42 -8.27 3.11 -6.72
C GLN A 42 -7.26 3.93 -7.52
N GLN A 43 -7.65 5.11 -8.00
CA GLN A 43 -6.77 5.97 -8.78
C GLN A 43 -5.56 6.45 -7.96
N GLU A 44 -5.77 6.85 -6.70
CA GLU A 44 -4.68 7.26 -5.81
C GLU A 44 -3.72 6.10 -5.53
N VAL A 45 -4.24 4.91 -5.23
CA VAL A 45 -3.43 3.74 -4.90
C VAL A 45 -2.69 3.21 -6.14
N GLU A 46 -3.28 3.30 -7.33
CA GLU A 46 -2.63 2.95 -8.59
C GLU A 46 -1.46 3.90 -8.88
N THR A 47 -1.69 5.21 -8.72
CA THR A 47 -0.63 6.23 -8.87
C THR A 47 0.53 5.97 -7.90
N LEU A 48 0.21 5.61 -6.65
CA LEU A 48 1.20 5.26 -5.64
C LEU A 48 1.95 3.97 -5.97
N TYR A 49 1.25 2.92 -6.43
CA TYR A 49 1.83 1.66 -6.85
C TYR A 49 2.86 1.87 -7.98
N ASP A 50 2.48 2.62 -9.02
CA ASP A 50 3.37 2.91 -10.14
C ASP A 50 4.59 3.71 -9.72
N THR A 51 4.39 4.68 -8.83
CA THR A 51 5.47 5.48 -8.25
C THR A 51 6.40 4.59 -7.43
N ALA A 52 5.87 3.76 -6.54
CA ALA A 52 6.63 2.85 -5.68
C ALA A 52 7.44 1.85 -6.52
N LYS A 53 6.91 1.36 -7.64
CA LYS A 53 7.65 0.50 -8.57
C LYS A 53 8.80 1.22 -9.24
N LYS A 54 8.61 2.46 -9.71
CA LYS A 54 9.69 3.27 -10.29
C LYS A 54 10.79 3.52 -9.25
N VAL A 55 10.41 3.85 -8.03
CA VAL A 55 11.35 4.03 -6.91
C VAL A 55 12.07 2.72 -6.60
N LYS A 56 11.40 1.57 -6.63
CA LYS A 56 12.02 0.25 -6.43
C LYS A 56 13.12 0.01 -7.45
N THR A 57 12.85 0.27 -8.72
CA THR A 57 13.85 0.19 -9.79
C THR A 57 15.04 1.14 -9.54
N LEU A 58 14.79 2.34 -9.03
CA LEU A 58 15.87 3.29 -8.67
C LEU A 58 16.72 2.79 -7.50
N ILE A 59 16.11 2.16 -6.49
CA ILE A 59 16.82 1.54 -5.35
C ILE A 59 17.65 0.33 -5.79
N GLU A 60 17.15 -0.45 -6.74
CA GLU A 60 17.86 -1.61 -7.29
C GLU A 60 18.95 -1.21 -8.29
N GLY A 61 18.90 0.03 -8.79
CA GLY A 61 19.83 0.59 -9.74
C GLY A 61 21.08 1.24 -9.14
N PRO A 62 21.94 1.86 -9.98
CA PRO A 62 23.26 2.38 -9.60
C PRO A 62 23.23 3.46 -8.51
N GLN A 63 22.12 4.20 -8.40
CA GLN A 63 21.96 5.28 -7.41
C GLN A 63 21.28 4.82 -6.11
N GLY A 64 20.99 3.53 -5.99
CA GLY A 64 20.20 2.99 -4.89
C GLY A 64 20.80 3.21 -3.51
N THR A 65 22.14 3.16 -3.40
CA THR A 65 22.83 3.39 -2.11
C THR A 65 22.61 4.82 -1.61
N LYS A 66 22.66 5.81 -2.50
CA LYS A 66 22.42 7.21 -2.14
C LYS A 66 20.95 7.44 -1.76
N LEU A 67 20.04 6.82 -2.50
CA LEU A 67 18.61 6.95 -2.24
C LEU A 67 18.23 6.33 -0.89
N ARG A 68 18.74 5.13 -0.57
CA ARG A 68 18.51 4.50 0.74
C ARG A 68 19.19 5.27 1.89
N ALA A 69 20.28 5.99 1.65
CA ALA A 69 20.94 6.78 2.70
C ALA A 69 20.18 8.08 3.05
N SER A 70 19.20 8.49 2.24
CA SER A 70 18.39 9.67 2.49
C SER A 70 17.41 9.44 3.65
N GLN A 71 17.57 10.20 4.74
CA GLN A 71 16.69 10.13 5.91
C GLN A 71 15.26 10.57 5.60
N ASP A 72 15.10 11.63 4.80
CA ASP A 72 13.79 12.11 4.36
C ASP A 72 13.04 11.04 3.56
N PHE A 73 13.75 10.33 2.68
CA PHE A 73 13.18 9.23 1.93
C PHE A 73 12.77 8.06 2.84
N ALA A 74 13.62 7.70 3.81
CA ALA A 74 13.32 6.64 4.78
C ALA A 74 12.07 6.94 5.61
N LEU A 75 11.92 8.19 6.06
CA LEU A 75 10.76 8.66 6.80
C LEU A 75 9.49 8.57 5.94
N LYS A 76 9.51 9.15 4.73
CA LYS A 76 8.37 9.16 3.82
C LYS A 76 7.88 7.75 3.49
N ILE A 77 8.77 6.81 3.16
CA ILE A 77 8.39 5.42 2.87
C ILE A 77 7.75 4.75 4.08
N THR A 78 8.26 5.01 5.29
CA THR A 78 7.70 4.45 6.52
C THR A 78 6.32 5.04 6.81
N GLU A 79 6.13 6.34 6.61
CA GLU A 79 4.84 7.02 6.75
C GLU A 79 3.83 6.50 5.72
N THR A 80 4.22 6.36 4.46
CA THR A 80 3.39 5.79 3.40
C THR A 80 2.93 4.38 3.76
N LEU A 81 3.85 3.52 4.23
CA LEU A 81 3.50 2.16 4.65
C LEU A 81 2.52 2.17 5.83
N SER A 82 2.71 3.07 6.79
CA SER A 82 1.83 3.22 7.96
C SER A 82 0.42 3.66 7.54
N VAL A 83 0.29 4.61 6.62
CA VAL A 83 -1.00 5.06 6.08
C VAL A 83 -1.68 3.93 5.30
N LEU A 84 -0.97 3.28 4.37
CA LEU A 84 -1.55 2.18 3.59
C LEU A 84 -1.98 1.01 4.46
N SER A 85 -1.23 0.69 5.52
CA SER A 85 -1.60 -0.37 6.47
C SER A 85 -2.91 -0.07 7.19
N LYS A 86 -3.17 1.19 7.51
CA LYS A 86 -4.45 1.63 8.09
C LYS A 86 -5.58 1.60 7.07
N VAL A 87 -5.31 1.93 5.81
CA VAL A 87 -6.30 1.84 4.72
C VAL A 87 -6.68 0.38 4.49
N ASP A 88 -5.70 -0.51 4.30
CA ASP A 88 -5.92 -1.96 4.13
C ASP A 88 -6.74 -2.54 5.29
N ALA A 89 -6.36 -2.25 6.54
CA ALA A 89 -7.09 -2.73 7.72
C ALA A 89 -8.55 -2.25 7.78
N LYS A 90 -8.86 -1.05 7.26
CA LYS A 90 -10.23 -0.53 7.20
C LYS A 90 -11.04 -1.11 6.04
N LEU A 91 -10.37 -1.59 5.00
CA LEU A 91 -11.01 -2.19 3.84
C LEU A 91 -11.22 -3.70 3.97
N GLN A 92 -10.49 -4.36 4.89
CA GLN A 92 -10.74 -5.77 5.18
C GLN A 92 -12.20 -5.94 5.65
N PRO A 93 -12.92 -6.95 5.13
CA PRO A 93 -14.23 -7.30 5.67
C PRO A 93 -14.08 -7.59 7.17
N PRO A 94 -15.09 -7.27 8.00
CA PRO A 94 -15.08 -7.74 9.38
C PRO A 94 -14.89 -9.25 9.33
N ALA A 95 -13.87 -9.76 10.02
CA ALA A 95 -13.64 -11.19 10.13
C ALA A 95 -14.97 -11.82 10.50
N GLU A 96 -15.51 -12.69 9.63
CA GLU A 96 -16.69 -13.47 9.97
C GLU A 96 -16.34 -14.18 11.28
N SER A 97 -16.88 -13.67 12.38
CA SER A 97 -16.93 -14.37 13.63
C SER A 97 -17.72 -15.64 13.33
N SER A 98 -16.95 -16.70 13.06
CA SER A 98 -17.39 -18.07 12.99
C SER A 98 -18.50 -18.28 14.01
N SER A 99 -19.68 -18.67 13.52
CA SER A 99 -20.75 -19.22 14.33
C SER A 99 -20.14 -20.21 15.33
N LEU A 100 -20.22 -19.91 16.61
CA LEU A 100 -20.23 -20.95 17.64
C LEU A 100 -21.63 -20.97 18.23
N LYS A 101 -22.30 -22.03 17.78
CA LYS A 101 -23.58 -22.59 18.16
C LYS A 101 -23.56 -22.96 19.64
N ASP A 102 -24.57 -22.50 20.39
CA ASP A 102 -25.30 -23.24 21.43
C ASP A 102 -26.65 -22.55 21.67
#